data_AF-A0A920VH71-F1
#
_entry.id   AF-A0A920VH71-F1
#
_cell.length_a   1.000
_cell.length_b   1.000
_cell.length_c   1.000
_cell.angle_alpha   90.00
_cell.angle_beta   90.00
_cell.angle_gamma   90.00
#
_symmetry.space_group_name_H-M   'P 1'
#
loop_
_entity.id
_entity.type
_entity.pdbx_description
1 polymer ?
#
loop_
_entity_poly.entity_id
_entity_poly.type
_entity_poly.pdbx_seq_one_letter_code
_entity_poly.pdbx_strand_id
1 'polypeptide(L)' 'MNHPFVAVLMGSDSDLATVQETLDVLDRLQIPWQVKITSAHRTPNETREFIATAESSGCAVFSPLRALLPT' A
#
# COMPACT_ATOMS: atom_id res chain seq x y z
N MET A 1 1.83 0.70 22.08
CA MET A 1 1.52 1.86 21.21
C MET A 1 1.77 1.43 19.79
N ASN A 2 0.75 1.55 18.93
CA ASN A 2 0.93 1.21 17.54
C ASN A 2 1.50 2.42 16.79
N HIS A 3 2.66 2.27 16.15
CA HIS A 3 3.29 3.37 15.43
C HIS A 3 2.61 3.52 14.06
N PRO A 4 2.09 4.71 13.70
CA PRO A 4 1.39 4.88 12.44
C PRO A 4 2.34 4.69 11.27
N PHE A 5 1.88 4.02 10.22
CA PHE A 5 2.64 3.81 8.98
C PHE A 5 1.76 3.99 7.75
N VAL A 6 2.38 4.12 6.58
CA VAL A 6 1.71 4.22 5.27
C VAL A 6 1.80 2.89 4.53
N ALA A 7 0.66 2.34 4.10
CA ALA A 7 0.63 1.16 3.23
C ALA A 7 0.47 1.57 1.77
N VAL A 8 1.44 1.22 0.93
CA VAL A 8 1.44 1.47 -0.51
C VAL A 8 1.04 0.20 -1.25
N LEU A 9 -0.03 0.29 -2.04
CA LEU A 9 -0.66 -0.84 -2.72
C LEU A 9 -0.45 -0.75 -4.24
N MET A 10 0.09 -1.82 -4.81
CA MET A 10 0.45 -1.92 -6.23
C MET A 10 -0.18 -3.15 -6.87
N GLY A 11 -0.61 -3.06 -8.13
CA GLY A 11 -1.27 -4.16 -8.84
C GLY A 11 -0.31 -5.19 -9.41
N SER A 12 0.95 -4.81 -9.60
CA SER A 12 2.01 -5.57 -10.26
C SER A 12 3.41 -5.01 -9.92
N ASP A 13 4.47 -5.78 -10.17
CA ASP A 13 5.86 -5.29 -10.02
C ASP A 13 6.17 -4.10 -10.94
N SER A 14 5.55 -4.04 -12.13
CA SER A 14 5.72 -2.92 -13.06
C SER A 14 5.24 -1.57 -12.50
N ASP A 15 4.39 -1.59 -11.47
CA ASP A 15 3.92 -0.38 -10.79
C ASP A 15 5.00 0.23 -9.85
N LEU A 16 6.10 -0.49 -9.58
CA LEU A 16 7.16 -0.05 -8.65
C LEU A 16 7.82 1.24 -9.09
N ALA A 17 8.14 1.35 -10.37
CA ALA A 17 8.72 2.56 -10.93
C ALA A 17 7.84 3.80 -10.68
N THR A 18 6.52 3.63 -10.67
CA THR A 18 5.56 4.72 -10.47
C THR A 18 5.40 5.11 -9.01
N VAL A 19 5.46 4.15 -8.07
CA VAL A 19 5.35 4.47 -6.64
C VAL A 19 6.69 4.85 -6.00
N GLN A 20 7.82 4.65 -6.69
CA GLN A 20 9.16 4.90 -6.16
C GLN A 20 9.30 6.33 -5.60
N GLU A 21 8.80 7.34 -6.33
CA GLU A 21 8.85 8.73 -5.86
C GLU A 21 8.09 8.92 -4.54
N THR A 22 6.99 8.19 -4.33
CA THR A 22 6.23 8.20 -3.07
C THR A 22 7.06 7.58 -1.94
N LEU A 23 7.70 6.43 -2.20
CA LEU A 23 8.56 5.77 -1.22
C LEU A 23 9.74 6.66 -0.82
N ASP A 24 10.39 7.30 -1.79
CA ASP A 24 11.51 8.20 -1.55
C ASP A 24 11.09 9.42 -0.70
N VAL A 25 9.87 9.95 -0.90
CA VAL A 25 9.32 11.02 -0.05
C VAL A 25 9.12 10.52 1.38
N LEU A 26 8.52 9.35 1.56
CA LEU A 26 8.27 8.76 2.88
C LEU A 26 9.59 8.52 3.64
N ASP A 27 10.61 8.01 2.95
CA ASP A 27 11.95 7.82 3.51
C ASP A 27 12.60 9.14 3.95
N ARG A 28 12.54 10.18 3.11
CA ARG A 28 13.06 11.52 3.45
C ARG A 28 12.35 12.13 4.65
N LEU A 29 11.06 11.87 4.79
CA LEU A 29 10.24 12.34 5.92
C LEU A 29 10.34 11.43 7.15
N GLN A 30 11.09 10.32 7.06
CA GLN A 30 11.21 9.31 8.12
C GLN A 30 9.85 8.75 8.54
N ILE A 31 8.91 8.64 7.60
CA ILE A 31 7.59 8.06 7.81
C ILE A 31 7.70 6.56 7.50
N PRO A 32 7.40 5.66 8.45
CA PRO A 32 7.46 4.23 8.18
C PRO A 32 6.39 3.84 7.16
N TRP A 33 6.74 2.92 6.28
CA TRP A 33 5.86 2.46 5.23
C TRP A 33 6.01 0.96 4.95
N GLN A 34 5.00 0.41 4.28
CA GLN A 34 4.99 -0.95 3.77
C GLN A 34 4.49 -0.96 2.34
N VAL A 35 5.08 -1.80 1.48
CA VAL A 35 4.63 -2.02 0.11
C VAL A 35 4.01 -3.41 0.00
N LYS A 36 2.85 -3.49 -0.67
CA LYS A 36 2.20 -4.76 -0.98
C LYS A 36 1.72 -4.79 -2.43
N ILE A 37 2.13 -5.83 -3.14
CA ILE A 37 1.55 -6.19 -4.44
C ILE A 37 0.26 -6.98 -4.18
N THR A 38 -0.86 -6.44 -4.64
CA THR A 38 -2.18 -7.06 -4.57
C THR A 38 -3.12 -6.44 -5.61
N SER A 39 -4.19 -7.14 -6.00
CA SER A 39 -5.08 -6.67 -7.06
C SER A 39 -6.54 -6.88 -6.65
N ALA A 40 -7.30 -5.79 -6.50
CA ALA A 40 -8.72 -5.93 -6.18
C ALA A 40 -9.53 -6.61 -7.29
N HIS A 41 -9.00 -6.67 -8.53
CA HIS A 41 -9.68 -7.32 -9.65
C HIS A 41 -9.35 -8.82 -9.75
N ARG A 42 -8.10 -9.22 -9.42
CA ARG A 42 -7.65 -10.61 -9.55
C ARG A 42 -7.75 -11.38 -8.24
N THR A 43 -7.38 -10.74 -7.13
CA THR A 43 -7.35 -11.32 -5.79
C THR A 43 -8.07 -10.41 -4.77
N PRO A 44 -9.39 -10.18 -4.93
CA PRO A 44 -10.17 -9.27 -4.08
C PRO A 44 -10.17 -9.65 -2.59
N ASN A 45 -10.21 -10.96 -2.28
CA ASN A 45 -10.22 -11.43 -0.89
C ASN A 45 -8.88 -11.15 -0.20
N GLU A 46 -7.76 -11.45 -0.86
CA GLU A 46 -6.42 -11.14 -0.34
C GLU A 46 -6.23 -9.64 -0.12
N THR A 47 -6.72 -8.82 -1.06
CA THR A 47 -6.67 -7.35 -0.93
C THR A 47 -7.44 -6.91 0.31
N ARG A 48 -8.64 -7.47 0.54
CA ARG A 48 -9.46 -7.19 1.72
C ARG A 48 -8.80 -7.59 3.03
N GLU A 49 -8.27 -8.81 3.09
CA GLU A 49 -7.59 -9.34 4.27
C GLU A 49 -6.35 -8.51 4.62
N PHE A 50 -5.59 -8.10 3.62
CA PHE A 50 -4.46 -7.21 3.82
C PHE A 50 -4.89 -5.85 4.39
N ILE A 51 -5.91 -5.21 3.81
CA ILE A 51 -6.42 -3.92 4.32
C ILE A 51 -6.86 -4.05 5.77
N ALA A 52 -7.67 -5.06 6.11
CA ALA A 52 -8.15 -5.27 7.47
C ALA A 52 -7.00 -5.52 8.46
N THR A 53 -5.97 -6.24 8.03
CA THR A 53 -4.77 -6.51 8.86
C THR A 53 -3.93 -5.25 9.03
N ALA A 54 -3.75 -4.46 7.98
CA ALA A 54 -3.00 -3.22 8.02
C ALA A 54 -3.70 -2.18 8.91
N GLU A 55 -5.02 -2.04 8.82
CA GLU A 55 -5.83 -1.17 9.70
C GLU A 55 -5.68 -1.57 11.17
N SER A 56 -5.79 -2.86 11.51
CA SER A 56 -5.62 -3.33 12.89
C SER A 56 -4.18 -3.16 13.40
N SER A 57 -3.21 -3.18 12.49
CA SER A 57 -1.80 -2.93 12.76
C SER A 57 -1.44 -1.44 12.71
N GLY A 58 -2.42 -0.54 12.70
CA GLY A 58 -2.30 0.92 12.77
C GLY A 58 -1.73 1.61 11.52
N CYS A 59 -2.03 1.06 10.35
CA CYS A 59 -1.92 1.80 9.09
C CYS A 59 -2.78 3.07 9.16
N ALA A 60 -2.18 4.22 8.87
CA ALA A 60 -2.88 5.51 8.90
C ALA A 60 -3.41 5.92 7.51
N VAL A 61 -2.73 5.50 6.44
CA VAL A 61 -3.03 5.90 5.06
C VAL A 61 -2.74 4.75 4.09
N PHE A 62 -3.67 4.50 3.18
CA PHE A 62 -3.46 3.63 2.02
C PHE A 62 -3.22 4.47 0.75
N SER A 63 -2.15 4.18 0.01
CA SER A 63 -1.87 4.80 -1.29
C SER A 63 -2.01 3.77 -2.41
N PRO A 64 -3.15 3.71 -3.13
CA PRO A 64 -3.34 2.76 -4.22
C PRO A 64 -2.93 3.36 -5.57
N LEU A 65 -2.03 2.69 -6.29
CA LEU A 65 -1.69 3.13 -7.66
C LEU A 65 -2.67 2.59 -8.70
N ARG A 66 -2.88 1.27 -8.70
CA ARG A 66 -3.76 0.57 -9.66
C ARG A 66 -4.52 -0.61 -9.04
N ALA A 67 -4.24 -0.91 -7.77
CA ALA A 67 -4.84 -2.04 -7.08
C ALA A 67 -6.34 -1.88 -6.83
N LEU A 68 -6.87 -0.64 -6.76
CA LEU A 68 -8.24 -0.33 -6.33
C LEU A 68 -9.06 0.48 -7.37
N LEU A 69 -8.48 0.89 -8.49
CA LEU A 69 -9.18 1.67 -9.51
C LEU A 69 -9.81 0.73 -10.55
N PRO A 70 -11.06 0.99 -10.99
CA PRO A 70 -11.61 0.29 -12.14
C PRO A 70 -10.72 0.55 -13.36
N THR A 71 -10.38 -0.52 -14.10
CA THR A 71 -9.66 -0.44 -15.37
C THR A 71 -10.53 0.17 -16.46
#